data_AF-A0A8J3SNF2-F1
#
_entry.id   AF-A0A8J3SNF2-F1
#
_cell.length_a   1.000
_cell.length_b   1.000
_cell.length_c   1.000
_cell.angle_alpha   90.00
_cell.angle_beta   90.00
_cell.angle_gamma   90.00
#
_symmetry.space_group_name_H-M   'P 1'
#
loop_
_entity.id
_entity.type
_entity.pdbx_description
1 polymer ?
#
loop_
_entity_poly.entity_id
_entity_poly.type
_entity_poly.pdbx_seq_one_letter_code
_entity_poly.pdbx_strand_id
1 'polypeptide(L)'
;MWLISDARHARRYLNTAHLGRKKEWVRAGLLAEAPSPHGLAEEIGVEPGRLAATVERFNGFARTGVDEDFGRGRTVYDFGYRAARHAAAR
;
A
#
# COMPACT_ATOMS: atom_id res chain seq x y z
N MET A 1 4.22 -2.35 -13.15
CA MET A 1 4.17 -1.61 -11.87
C MET A 1 3.08 -2.24 -11.02
N TRP A 2 3.33 -2.48 -9.73
CA TRP A 2 2.37 -3.11 -8.82
C TRP A 2 1.82 -2.12 -7.79
N LEU A 3 0.52 -2.20 -7.50
CA LEU A 3 -0.07 -1.59 -6.31
C LEU A 3 -0.13 -2.66 -5.21
N ILE A 4 0.53 -2.39 -4.08
CA ILE A 4 0.55 -3.32 -2.94
C ILE A 4 -0.42 -2.82 -1.86
N SER A 5 -1.26 -3.70 -1.32
CA SER A 5 -2.23 -3.39 -0.27
C SER A 5 -2.38 -4.57 0.69
N ASP A 6 -2.68 -4.30 1.96
CA ASP A 6 -3.09 -5.34 2.91
C ASP A 6 -4.60 -5.65 2.79
N ALA A 7 -5.04 -6.75 3.41
CA ALA A 7 -6.42 -7.20 3.37
C ALA A 7 -7.41 -6.21 4.02
N ARG A 8 -6.98 -5.45 5.04
CA ARG A 8 -7.83 -4.49 5.76
C ARG A 8 -8.12 -3.28 4.88
N HIS A 9 -7.07 -2.71 4.29
CA HIS A 9 -7.15 -1.59 3.35
C HIS A 9 -7.92 -2.00 2.09
N ALA A 10 -7.64 -3.18 1.53
CA ALA A 10 -8.34 -3.67 0.34
C ALA A 10 -9.85 -3.82 0.59
N ARG A 11 -10.24 -4.44 1.71
CA ARG A 11 -11.65 -4.58 2.08
C ARG A 11 -12.36 -3.25 2.28
N ARG A 12 -11.67 -2.26 2.86
CA ARG A 12 -12.26 -0.96 3.20
C ARG A 12 -12.34 0.00 2.01
N TYR A 13 -11.33 0.01 1.15
CA TYR A 13 -11.14 1.05 0.14
C TYR A 13 -11.07 0.52 -1.29
N LEU A 14 -10.68 -0.74 -1.49
CA LEU A 14 -10.55 -1.37 -2.81
C LEU A 14 -11.67 -2.37 -3.08
N ASN A 15 -12.79 -2.29 -2.35
CA ASN A 15 -13.90 -3.24 -2.46
C ASN A 15 -14.45 -3.35 -3.91
N THR A 16 -14.28 -2.32 -4.73
CA THR A 16 -14.61 -2.33 -6.17
C THR A 16 -13.83 -3.40 -6.96
N ALA A 17 -12.61 -3.73 -6.56
CA ALA A 17 -11.81 -4.85 -7.10
C ALA A 17 -12.31 -6.23 -6.65
N HIS A 18 -13.01 -6.29 -5.50
CA HIS A 18 -13.53 -7.52 -4.90
C HIS A 18 -14.98 -7.84 -5.28
N LEU A 19 -15.65 -6.98 -6.08
CA LEU A 19 -16.99 -7.20 -6.63
C LEU A 19 -17.01 -8.31 -7.69
N GLY A 20 -16.75 -9.56 -7.28
CA GLY A 20 -16.97 -10.77 -8.07
C GLY A 20 -15.91 -11.10 -9.14
N ARG A 21 -15.07 -10.16 -9.55
CA ARG A 21 -14.08 -10.34 -10.65
C ARG A 21 -12.73 -10.90 -10.22
N LYS A 22 -12.51 -11.12 -8.92
CA LYS A 22 -11.23 -11.59 -8.34
C LYS A 22 -10.63 -12.78 -9.10
N LYS A 23 -11.43 -13.83 -9.33
CA LYS A 23 -10.97 -15.05 -10.03
C LYS A 23 -10.52 -14.79 -11.47
N GLU A 24 -11.09 -13.80 -12.14
CA GLU A 24 -10.71 -13.45 -13.51
C GLU A 24 -9.42 -12.64 -13.51
N TRP A 25 -9.25 -11.73 -12.55
CA TRP A 25 -8.04 -10.92 -12.45
C TRP A 25 -6.81 -11.74 -12.06
N VAL A 26 -6.98 -12.71 -11.15
CA VAL A 26 -5.91 -13.67 -10.84
C VAL A 26 -5.52 -14.46 -12.08
N ARG A 27 -6.50 -15.01 -12.83
CA ARG A 27 -6.24 -15.74 -14.08
C ARG A 27 -5.58 -14.87 -15.16
N ALA A 28 -5.88 -13.58 -15.18
CA ALA A 28 -5.28 -12.61 -16.11
C ALA A 28 -3.93 -12.04 -15.63
N GLY A 29 -3.42 -12.44 -14.46
CA GLY A 29 -2.18 -11.90 -13.88
C GLY A 29 -2.30 -10.45 -13.40
N LEU A 30 -3.52 -9.92 -13.25
CA LEU A 30 -3.79 -8.55 -12.82
C LEU A 30 -3.92 -8.41 -11.30
N LEU A 31 -4.07 -9.54 -10.59
CA LEU A 31 -4.18 -9.59 -9.15
C LEU A 31 -3.37 -10.78 -8.63
N ALA A 32 -2.49 -10.52 -7.67
CA ALA A 32 -1.73 -11.51 -6.93
C ALA A 32 -2.02 -11.36 -5.44
N GLU A 33 -2.06 -12.46 -4.70
CA GLU A 33 -2.29 -12.49 -3.26
C GLU A 33 -1.44 -13.57 -2.62
N ALA A 34 -0.91 -13.28 -1.43
CA ALA A 34 -0.15 -14.23 -0.63
C ALA A 34 -0.32 -13.91 0.86
N PRO A 35 -0.09 -14.88 1.77
CA PRO A 35 -0.21 -14.67 3.21
C PRO A 35 0.94 -13.85 3.82
N SER A 36 2.00 -13.56 3.05
CA SER A 36 3.16 -12.79 3.50
C SER A 36 3.76 -11.94 2.37
N PRO A 37 4.51 -10.87 2.69
CA PRO A 37 5.25 -10.09 1.68
C PRO A 37 6.26 -10.94 0.90
N HIS A 38 6.88 -11.93 1.54
CA HIS A 38 7.81 -12.85 0.89
C HIS A 38 7.11 -13.69 -0.18
N GLY A 39 6.00 -14.34 0.18
CA GLY A 39 5.22 -15.12 -0.78
C GLY A 39 4.60 -14.26 -1.88
N LEU A 40 4.24 -13.00 -1.57
CA LEU A 40 3.72 -12.09 -2.58
C LEU A 40 4.80 -11.72 -3.59
N ALA A 41 6.03 -11.48 -3.13
CA ALA A 41 7.16 -11.18 -4.00
C ALA A 41 7.48 -12.33 -4.95
N GLU A 42 7.48 -13.57 -4.45
CA GLU A 42 7.62 -14.78 -5.27
C GLU A 42 6.55 -14.82 -6.37
N GLU A 43 5.28 -14.61 -6.00
CA GLU A 43 4.14 -14.65 -6.93
C GLU A 43 4.24 -13.58 -8.04
N ILE A 44 4.77 -12.39 -7.73
CA ILE A 44 4.87 -11.28 -8.70
C ILE A 44 6.23 -11.16 -9.37
N GLY A 45 7.14 -12.12 -9.16
CA GLY A 45 8.48 -12.14 -9.77
C GLY A 45 9.44 -11.08 -9.26
N VAL A 46 9.32 -10.70 -7.98
CA VAL A 46 10.21 -9.76 -7.28
C VAL A 46 11.10 -10.54 -6.31
N GLU A 47 12.33 -10.08 -6.10
CA GLU A 47 13.22 -10.67 -5.10
C GLU A 47 12.53 -10.63 -3.70
N PRO A 48 12.39 -11.77 -3.01
CA PRO A 48 11.54 -11.85 -1.82
C PRO A 48 11.92 -10.92 -0.67
N GLY A 49 13.22 -10.74 -0.41
CA GLY A 49 13.74 -9.85 0.61
C GLY A 49 13.44 -8.38 0.33
N ARG A 50 13.46 -7.96 -0.93
CA ARG A 50 13.24 -6.58 -1.35
C ARG A 50 11.84 -6.08 -1.00
N LEU A 51 10.80 -6.85 -1.29
CA LEU A 51 9.43 -6.43 -0.96
C LEU A 51 9.23 -6.42 0.55
N ALA A 52 9.73 -7.43 1.27
CA ALA A 52 9.64 -7.49 2.73
C ALA A 52 10.31 -6.26 3.39
N ALA A 53 11.55 -5.94 2.99
CA ALA A 53 12.27 -4.76 3.48
C ALA A 53 11.54 -3.45 3.16
N THR A 54 10.93 -3.35 1.98
CA THR A 54 10.14 -2.18 1.56
C THR A 54 8.91 -2.00 2.46
N VAL A 55 8.18 -3.10 2.72
CA VAL A 55 7.01 -3.09 3.60
C VAL A 55 7.40 -2.72 5.04
N GLU A 56 8.51 -3.27 5.55
CA GLU A 56 9.01 -2.95 6.89
C GLU A 56 9.36 -1.46 7.03
N ARG A 57 10.14 -0.91 6.09
CA ARG A 57 10.53 0.50 6.05
C ARG A 57 9.30 1.42 5.93
N PHE A 58 8.39 1.12 5.00
CA PHE A 58 7.15 1.88 4.82
C PHE A 58 6.28 1.88 6.09
N ASN A 59 6.16 0.73 6.76
CA ASN A 59 5.43 0.64 8.03
C ASN A 59 6.15 1.40 9.16
N GLY A 60 7.47 1.52 9.12
CA GLY A 60 8.24 2.43 9.96
C GLY A 60 7.78 3.88 9.82
N PHE A 61 7.69 4.36 8.58
CA PHE A 61 7.19 5.71 8.29
C PHE A 61 5.74 5.92 8.71
N ALA A 62 4.89 4.91 8.54
CA ALA A 62 3.50 4.99 8.98
C ALA A 62 3.38 5.16 10.50
N ARG A 63 4.30 4.58 11.30
CA ARG A 63 4.33 4.75 12.76
C ARG A 63 4.81 6.13 13.18
N THR A 64 5.80 6.69 12.48
CA THR A 64 6.35 8.03 12.78
C THR A 64 5.52 9.16 12.18
N GLY A 65 4.71 8.86 11.16
CA GLY A 65 4.00 9.84 10.35
C GLY A 65 4.90 10.58 9.34
N VAL A 66 6.16 10.16 9.19
CA VAL A 66 7.15 10.81 8.33
C VAL A 66 7.68 9.80 7.32
N ASP A 67 7.27 9.97 6.06
CA ASP A 67 7.90 9.30 4.94
C ASP A 67 9.19 10.03 4.56
N GLU A 68 10.33 9.36 4.73
CA GLU A 68 11.65 9.89 4.41
C GLU A 68 12.09 9.59 2.98
N ASP A 69 11.45 8.65 2.29
CA ASP A 69 11.80 8.28 0.92
C ASP A 69 11.21 9.25 -0.10
N PHE A 70 9.93 9.54 0.03
CA PHE A 70 9.18 10.30 -0.98
C PHE A 70 8.43 11.51 -0.42
N GLY A 71 8.46 11.70 0.91
CA GLY A 71 7.83 12.84 1.55
C GLY A 71 6.30 12.81 1.51
N ARG A 72 5.68 11.63 1.43
CA ARG A 72 4.23 11.48 1.55
C ARG A 72 3.71 12.10 2.86
N GLY A 73 2.58 12.78 2.79
CA GLY A 73 1.96 13.38 3.98
C GLY A 73 2.56 14.73 4.38
N ARG A 74 3.20 15.45 3.46
CA ARG A 74 3.86 16.75 3.75
C ARG A 74 3.23 17.93 3.01
N THR A 75 2.35 17.68 2.06
CA THR A 75 1.70 18.73 1.25
C THR A 75 0.23 18.91 1.64
N VAL A 76 -0.33 20.07 1.31
CA VAL A 76 -1.78 20.33 1.48
C VAL A 76 -2.64 19.31 0.73
N TYR A 77 -2.14 18.80 -0.41
CA TYR A 77 -2.81 17.77 -1.19
C TYR A 77 -2.89 16.45 -0.40
N ASP A 78 -1.84 16.07 0.32
CA ASP A 78 -1.82 14.84 1.13
C ASP A 78 -2.82 14.87 2.28
N PHE A 79 -3.05 16.04 2.88
CA PHE A 79 -3.96 16.18 4.01
C PHE A 79 -5.42 16.37 3.58
N GLY A 80 -5.68 16.72 2.32
CA GLY A 80 -7.02 17.04 1.82
C GLY A 80 -7.74 18.04 2.73
N TYR A 81 -9.00 17.74 3.08
CA TYR A 81 -9.81 18.58 3.97
C TYR A 81 -9.25 18.70 5.41
N ARG A 82 -8.31 17.85 5.81
CA ARG A 82 -7.66 17.92 7.14
C ARG A 82 -6.49 18.90 7.19
N ALA A 83 -6.10 19.50 6.06
CA ALA A 83 -4.99 20.45 5.99
C ALA A 83 -5.13 21.62 6.99
N ALA A 84 -6.36 22.07 7.26
CA ALA A 84 -6.65 23.14 8.21
C ALA A 84 -6.19 22.82 9.66
N ARG A 85 -6.15 21.54 10.07
CA ARG A 85 -5.68 21.15 11.42
C ARG A 85 -4.17 20.99 11.51
N HIS A 86 -3.46 20.80 10.40
CA HIS A 86 -2.00 20.64 10.39
C HIS A 86 -1.24 21.96 10.18
N ALA A 87 -1.86 22.96 9.54
CA ALA A 87 -1.28 24.28 9.37
C ALA A 87 -1.10 25.06 10.70
N ALA A 88 -1.86 24.72 11.74
CA ALA A 88 -1.85 25.41 13.04
C ALA A 88 -0.85 24.83 14.07
N ALA A 89 -0.10 23.79 13.70
CA ALA A 89 0.81 23.07 14.61
C ALA A 89 2.30 23.21 14.23
N ARG A 90 2.66 24.27 13.48
CA ARG A 90 4.04 24.64 13.17
C ARG A 90 4.35 26.03 13.67
#